data_AF-A0A117KDH2-F1
#
_entry.id   AF-A0A117KDH2-F1
#
_cell.length_a   1.000
_cell.length_b   1.000
_cell.length_c   1.000
_cell.angle_alpha   90.00
_cell.angle_beta   90.00
_cell.angle_gamma   90.00
#
_symmetry.space_group_name_H-M   'P 1'
#
loop_
_entity.id
_entity.type
_entity.pdbx_description
1 polymer ?
#
loop_
_entity_poly.entity_id
_entity_poly.type
_entity_poly.pdbx_seq_one_letter_code
_entity_poly.pdbx_strand_id
1 'polypeptide(L)'
;MHRAAAALMGVCVATAACLYIPALAELVGRRELVVRIHEWAGLLLPVPVLAGSVSRAFRKDLGHLNRWGPHDRIWLRAVLRRDHRRASRPAAKFNAGQKTYAAWIAGATLVMLGTGLLMWFTRLTPLMWRSSATFVHDWLALTVGVVLAGHIGMALGDPEARRGLRTGEVSREWAEREHPLWRP
;
A
#
# COMPACT_ATOMS: atom_id res chain seq x y z
N MET A 1 2.48 13.04 -1.41
CA MET A 1 1.66 12.08 -0.63
C MET A 1 2.11 10.64 -0.83
N HIS A 2 2.00 10.06 -2.03
CA HIS A 2 2.41 8.68 -2.29
C HIS A 2 3.83 8.33 -1.80
N ARG A 3 4.84 9.13 -2.20
CA ARG A 3 6.25 8.87 -1.80
C ARG A 3 6.47 8.89 -0.28
N ALA A 4 5.80 9.78 0.43
CA ALA A 4 5.89 9.85 1.89
C ALA A 4 5.23 8.63 2.55
N ALA A 5 4.04 8.22 2.08
CA ALA A 5 3.38 7.01 2.55
C ALA A 5 4.22 5.74 2.24
N ALA A 6 4.81 5.68 1.04
CA ALA A 6 5.69 4.58 0.64
C ALA A 6 6.96 4.50 1.50
N ALA A 7 7.57 5.65 1.83
CA ALA A 7 8.72 5.70 2.72
C ALA A 7 8.37 5.20 4.13
N LEU A 8 7.27 5.70 4.71
CA LEU A 8 6.80 5.27 6.04
C LEU A 8 6.46 3.77 6.05
N MET A 9 5.75 3.28 5.04
CA MET A 9 5.45 1.85 4.90
C MET A 9 6.74 1.02 4.79
N GLY A 10 7.71 1.48 3.98
CA GLY A 10 9.01 0.83 3.85
C GLY A 10 9.76 0.76 5.18
N VAL A 11 9.73 1.82 5.98
CA VAL A 11 10.29 1.84 7.34
C VAL A 11 9.57 0.83 8.24
N CYS A 12 8.23 0.79 8.23
CA CYS A 12 7.47 -0.19 9.01
C CYS A 12 7.84 -1.63 8.65
N VAL A 13 7.93 -1.96 7.35
CA VAL A 13 8.29 -3.30 6.87
C VAL A 13 9.73 -3.66 7.24
N ALA A 14 10.68 -2.74 7.04
CA ALA A 14 12.09 -2.99 7.36
C ALA A 14 12.32 -3.19 8.86
N THR A 15 11.68 -2.36 9.70
CA THR A 15 11.75 -2.49 11.16
C THR A 15 11.05 -3.76 11.62
N ALA A 16 9.88 -4.12 11.08
CA ALA A 16 9.21 -5.38 11.37
C ALA A 16 10.09 -6.59 11.05
N ALA A 17 10.77 -6.59 9.90
CA ALA A 17 11.72 -7.65 9.53
C ALA A 17 12.85 -7.77 10.56
N CYS A 18 13.41 -6.66 11.03
CA CYS A 18 14.42 -6.65 12.08
C CYS A 18 13.89 -7.12 13.44
N LEU A 19 12.60 -7.00 13.71
CA LEU A 19 11.97 -7.45 14.96
C LEU A 19 11.60 -8.93 14.94
N TYR A 20 11.31 -9.49 13.76
CA TYR A 20 10.88 -10.88 13.55
C TYR A 20 12.01 -11.85 13.17
N ILE A 21 13.02 -11.39 12.43
CA ILE A 21 14.08 -12.26 11.90
C ILE A 21 15.31 -12.18 12.81
N PRO A 22 15.69 -13.24 13.54
CA PRO A 22 16.78 -13.20 14.52
C PRO A 22 18.11 -12.69 13.93
N ALA A 23 18.48 -13.15 12.74
CA ALA A 23 19.71 -12.73 12.06
C ALA A 23 19.76 -11.21 11.79
N LEU A 24 18.62 -10.59 11.47
CA LEU A 24 18.54 -9.13 11.27
C LEU A 24 18.55 -8.40 12.62
N ALA A 25 17.89 -8.97 13.64
CA ALA A 25 17.86 -8.40 14.98
C ALA A 25 19.27 -8.29 15.58
N GLU A 26 20.08 -9.35 15.45
CA GLU A 26 21.46 -9.41 15.90
C GLU A 26 22.35 -8.40 15.17
N LEU A 27 22.19 -8.28 13.84
CA LEU A 27 22.96 -7.34 13.03
C LEU A 27 22.70 -5.87 13.43
N VAL A 28 21.44 -5.52 13.74
CA VAL A 28 21.08 -4.16 14.14
C VAL A 28 21.43 -3.87 15.60
N GLY A 29 21.28 -4.86 16.49
CA GLY A 29 21.70 -4.77 17.90
C GLY A 29 20.99 -3.72 18.77
N ARG A 30 20.00 -3.00 18.23
CA ARG A 30 19.31 -1.88 18.90
C ARG A 30 17.78 -2.05 18.91
N ARG A 31 17.31 -3.14 19.50
CA ARG A 31 15.87 -3.52 19.46
C ARG A 31 14.95 -2.40 19.93
N GLU A 32 15.25 -1.72 21.03
CA GLU A 32 14.39 -0.65 21.55
C GLU A 32 14.26 0.52 20.57
N LEU A 33 15.35 0.94 19.93
CA LEU A 33 15.32 1.98 18.92
C LEU A 33 14.47 1.55 17.71
N VAL A 34 14.63 0.31 17.24
CA VAL A 34 13.86 -0.24 16.12
C VAL A 34 12.36 -0.26 16.44
N VAL A 35 11.98 -0.67 17.66
CA VAL A 35 10.59 -0.63 18.13
C VAL A 35 10.05 0.79 18.09
N ARG A 36 10.77 1.77 18.67
CA ARG A 36 10.32 3.17 18.66
C ARG A 36 10.16 3.72 17.24
N ILE A 37 11.10 3.41 16.33
CA ILE A 37 10.98 3.82 14.93
C ILE A 37 9.76 3.18 14.28
N HIS A 38 9.51 1.89 14.52
CA HIS A 38 8.36 1.17 14.00
C HIS A 38 7.04 1.79 14.47
N GLU A 39 6.91 2.05 15.78
CA GLU A 39 5.74 2.66 16.40
C GLU A 39 5.42 4.04 15.82
N TRP A 40 6.42 4.93 15.74
CA TRP A 40 6.25 6.27 15.17
C TRP A 40 6.00 6.25 13.67
N ALA A 41 6.68 5.38 12.90
CA ALA A 41 6.41 5.24 11.47
C ALA A 41 4.99 4.74 11.21
N GLY A 42 4.51 3.77 11.98
CA GLY A 42 3.15 3.25 11.91
C GLY A 42 2.11 4.31 12.26
N LEU A 43 2.34 5.08 13.32
CA LEU A 43 1.45 6.18 13.72
C LEU A 43 1.39 7.29 12.67
N LEU A 44 2.51 7.63 12.03
CA LEU A 44 2.58 8.67 11.01
C LEU A 44 2.10 8.21 9.63
N LEU A 45 1.99 6.90 9.40
CA LEU A 45 1.66 6.32 8.09
C LEU A 45 0.35 6.87 7.45
N PRO A 46 -0.74 7.16 8.20
CA PRO A 46 -1.93 7.78 7.63
C PRO A 46 -1.76 9.27 7.27
N VAL A 47 -0.79 9.97 7.86
CA VAL A 47 -0.64 11.43 7.77
C VAL A 47 -0.51 11.92 6.33
N PRO A 48 0.30 11.31 5.42
CA PRO A 48 0.36 11.76 4.04
C PRO A 48 -0.97 11.68 3.28
N VAL A 49 -1.84 10.72 3.61
CA VAL A 49 -3.17 10.57 2.99
C VAL A 49 -4.13 11.62 3.55
N LEU A 50 -4.10 11.83 4.88
CA LEU A 50 -4.90 12.86 5.54
C LEU A 50 -4.52 14.26 5.04
N ALA A 51 -3.23 14.59 5.00
CA ALA A 51 -2.72 15.83 4.44
C ALA A 51 -3.08 15.99 2.95
N GLY A 52 -3.00 14.89 2.18
CA GLY A 52 -3.42 14.85 0.78
C GLY A 52 -4.87 15.25 0.57
N SER A 53 -5.76 14.94 1.52
CA SER A 53 -7.21 15.18 1.40
C SER A 53 -7.59 16.65 1.31
N VAL A 54 -6.69 17.56 1.72
CA VAL A 54 -6.84 19.01 1.50
C VAL A 54 -6.79 19.36 0.00
N SER A 55 -5.99 18.64 -0.78
CA SER A 55 -5.84 18.86 -2.23
C SER A 55 -7.05 18.36 -3.01
N ARG A 56 -7.62 19.24 -3.85
CA ARG A 56 -8.70 18.89 -4.80
C ARG A 56 -8.28 17.80 -5.78
N ALA A 57 -7.04 17.87 -6.27
CA ALA A 57 -6.50 16.89 -7.21
C ALA A 57 -6.40 15.50 -6.57
N PHE A 58 -5.90 15.43 -5.33
CA PHE A 58 -5.83 14.17 -4.58
C PHE A 58 -7.22 13.60 -4.31
N ARG A 59 -8.19 14.43 -3.91
CA ARG A 59 -9.58 13.98 -3.72
C ARG A 59 -10.21 13.46 -5.02
N LYS A 60 -9.93 14.09 -6.16
CA LYS A 60 -10.38 13.58 -7.48
C LYS A 60 -9.81 12.18 -7.74
N ASP A 61 -8.53 11.97 -7.42
CA ASP A 61 -7.87 10.68 -7.60
C ASP A 61 -8.37 9.61 -6.64
N LEU A 62 -8.64 9.96 -5.38
CA LEU A 62 -9.37 9.07 -4.46
C LEU A 62 -10.76 8.71 -4.99
N GLY A 63 -11.46 9.67 -5.60
CA GLY A 63 -12.74 9.41 -6.26
C GLY A 63 -12.62 8.40 -7.41
N HIS A 64 -11.57 8.50 -8.24
CA HIS A 64 -11.32 7.53 -9.30
C HIS A 64 -10.93 6.14 -8.76
N LEU A 65 -10.17 6.09 -7.66
CA LEU A 65 -9.82 4.83 -7.00
C LEU A 65 -11.03 4.14 -6.37
N ASN A 66 -11.96 4.92 -5.80
CA ASN A 66 -13.15 4.39 -5.14
C ASN A 66 -14.32 4.09 -6.11
N ARG A 67 -14.26 4.58 -7.35
CA ARG A 67 -15.33 4.38 -8.34
C ARG A 67 -15.06 3.17 -9.23
N TRP A 68 -15.84 2.12 -8.99
CA TRP A 68 -15.82 0.89 -9.77
C TRP A 68 -16.83 0.96 -10.93
N GLY A 69 -16.43 0.50 -12.10
CA GLY A 69 -17.28 0.43 -13.30
C GLY A 69 -17.28 -0.96 -13.95
N PRO A 70 -18.10 -1.17 -14.99
CA PRO A 70 -18.17 -2.47 -15.67
C PRO A 70 -16.83 -2.97 -16.24
N HIS A 71 -15.97 -2.05 -16.69
CA HIS A 71 -14.63 -2.36 -17.21
C HIS A 71 -13.72 -2.98 -16.15
N ASP A 72 -13.87 -2.62 -14.87
CA ASP A 72 -13.06 -3.19 -13.79
C ASP A 72 -13.37 -4.69 -13.60
N ARG A 73 -14.64 -5.09 -13.77
CA ARG A 73 -15.04 -6.51 -13.72
C ARG A 73 -14.45 -7.30 -14.89
N ILE A 74 -14.39 -6.70 -16.08
CA ILE A 74 -13.76 -7.31 -17.26
C ILE A 74 -12.27 -7.51 -16.98
N TRP A 75 -11.59 -6.47 -16.47
CA TRP A 75 -10.18 -6.52 -16.11
C TRP A 75 -9.90 -7.64 -15.09
N LEU A 76 -10.67 -7.71 -14.00
CA LEU A 76 -10.50 -8.74 -12.97
C LEU A 76 -10.73 -10.15 -13.51
N ARG A 77 -11.77 -10.35 -14.34
CA ARG A 77 -12.00 -11.65 -14.99
C ARG A 77 -10.85 -12.05 -15.91
N ALA A 78 -10.28 -11.11 -16.66
CA ALA A 78 -9.12 -11.38 -17.51
C ALA A 78 -7.91 -11.82 -16.67
N VAL A 79 -7.68 -11.18 -15.51
CA VAL A 79 -6.64 -11.63 -14.57
C VAL A 79 -6.91 -13.03 -14.01
N LEU A 80 -8.13 -13.31 -13.56
CA LEU A 80 -8.52 -14.64 -13.06
C LEU A 80 -8.36 -15.73 -14.12
N ARG A 81 -8.61 -15.42 -15.38
CA ARG A 81 -8.42 -16.31 -16.53
C ARG A 81 -6.98 -16.36 -17.06
N ARG A 82 -6.05 -15.63 -16.42
CA ARG A 82 -4.66 -15.49 -16.89
C ARG A 82 -4.56 -14.98 -18.34
N ASP A 83 -5.52 -14.17 -18.78
CA ASP A 83 -5.44 -13.51 -20.09
C ASP A 83 -4.53 -12.28 -19.95
N HIS A 84 -3.36 -12.34 -20.58
CA HIS A 84 -2.34 -11.30 -20.54
C HIS A 84 -2.49 -10.27 -21.67
N ARG A 85 -3.45 -10.43 -22.58
CA ARG A 85 -3.68 -9.47 -23.67
C ARG A 85 -4.17 -8.14 -23.09
N ARG A 86 -3.55 -7.04 -23.53
CA ARG A 86 -3.91 -5.68 -23.07
C ARG A 86 -5.34 -5.31 -23.41
N ALA A 87 -5.82 -5.71 -24.59
CA ALA A 87 -7.21 -5.51 -25.01
C ALA A 87 -8.23 -6.13 -24.05
N SER A 88 -7.87 -7.22 -23.37
CA SER A 88 -8.73 -7.89 -22.37
C SER A 88 -8.71 -7.20 -21.00
N ARG A 89 -7.85 -6.20 -20.81
CA ARG A 89 -7.60 -5.51 -19.53
C ARG A 89 -7.85 -4.00 -19.68
N PRO A 90 -9.09 -3.57 -19.94
CA PRO A 90 -9.42 -2.14 -20.07
C PRO A 90 -9.19 -1.40 -18.74
N ALA A 91 -8.66 -0.18 -18.82
CA ALA A 91 -8.38 0.66 -17.66
C ALA A 91 -8.74 2.12 -17.92
N ALA A 92 -9.41 2.74 -16.93
CA ALA A 92 -9.52 4.19 -16.82
C ALA A 92 -8.23 4.76 -16.22
N LYS A 93 -8.25 5.96 -15.60
CA LYS A 93 -7.05 6.54 -14.96
C LYS A 93 -6.32 5.55 -14.03
N PHE A 94 -7.07 4.71 -13.32
CA PHE A 94 -6.53 3.58 -12.57
C PHE A 94 -7.18 2.28 -13.07
N ASN A 95 -6.37 1.23 -13.23
CA ASN A 95 -6.87 -0.10 -13.54
C ASN A 95 -7.43 -0.79 -12.29
N ALA A 96 -8.21 -1.86 -12.47
CA ALA A 96 -8.86 -2.54 -11.35
C ALA A 96 -7.86 -3.12 -10.33
N GLY A 97 -6.68 -3.56 -10.78
CA GLY A 97 -5.61 -4.01 -9.89
C GLY A 97 -5.08 -2.90 -8.96
N GLN A 98 -4.85 -1.70 -9.50
CA GLN A 98 -4.48 -0.52 -8.73
C GLN A 98 -5.57 -0.11 -7.73
N LYS A 99 -6.85 -0.19 -8.14
CA LYS A 99 -7.99 0.07 -7.24
C LYS A 99 -8.07 -0.95 -6.11
N THR A 100 -7.97 -2.25 -6.42
CA THR A 100 -7.93 -3.33 -5.42
C THR A 100 -6.78 -3.13 -4.45
N TYR A 101 -5.57 -2.89 -4.96
CA TYR A 101 -4.40 -2.67 -4.13
C TYR A 101 -4.58 -1.45 -3.23
N ALA A 102 -5.05 -0.32 -3.77
CA ALA A 102 -5.26 0.90 -3.00
C ALA A 102 -6.30 0.71 -1.88
N ALA A 103 -7.43 0.06 -2.16
CA ALA A 103 -8.45 -0.23 -1.16
C ALA A 103 -7.94 -1.20 -0.09
N TRP A 104 -7.27 -2.28 -0.51
CA TRP A 104 -6.74 -3.29 0.39
C TRP A 104 -5.64 -2.73 1.30
N ILE A 105 -4.65 -2.02 0.75
CA ILE A 105 -3.54 -1.47 1.55
C ILE A 105 -4.02 -0.37 2.50
N ALA A 106 -5.03 0.42 2.11
CA ALA A 106 -5.65 1.40 2.99
C ALA A 106 -6.35 0.71 4.18
N GLY A 107 -7.17 -0.31 3.92
CA GLY A 107 -7.81 -1.10 4.97
C GLY A 107 -6.80 -1.81 5.87
N ALA A 108 -5.79 -2.45 5.28
CA ALA A 108 -4.71 -3.11 6.01
C ALA A 108 -3.97 -2.11 6.92
N THR A 109 -3.65 -0.92 6.41
CA THR A 109 -2.99 0.14 7.21
C THR A 109 -3.82 0.53 8.42
N LEU A 110 -5.15 0.66 8.29
CA LEU A 110 -6.03 0.99 9.43
C LEU A 110 -6.05 -0.14 10.47
N VAL A 111 -6.11 -1.40 10.03
CA VAL A 111 -6.05 -2.56 10.93
C VAL A 111 -4.70 -2.63 11.62
N MET A 112 -3.59 -2.45 10.90
CA MET A 112 -2.23 -2.43 11.44
C MET A 112 -2.03 -1.31 12.47
N LEU A 113 -2.55 -0.12 12.20
CA LEU A 113 -2.53 0.99 13.16
C LEU A 113 -3.33 0.64 14.41
N GLY A 114 -4.55 0.10 14.24
CA GLY A 114 -5.40 -0.30 15.35
C GLY A 114 -4.73 -1.36 16.23
N THR A 115 -4.26 -2.45 15.65
CA THR A 115 -3.58 -3.52 16.40
C THR A 115 -2.26 -3.05 17.01
N GLY A 116 -1.49 -2.22 16.30
CA GLY A 116 -0.26 -1.60 16.81
C GLY A 116 -0.52 -0.71 18.02
N LEU A 117 -1.57 0.11 18.02
CA LEU A 117 -1.95 0.93 19.17
C LEU A 117 -2.39 0.09 20.37
N LEU A 118 -3.13 -1.00 20.16
CA LEU A 118 -3.51 -1.94 21.24
C LEU A 118 -2.29 -2.60 21.87
N MET A 119 -1.27 -2.94 21.06
CA MET A 119 -0.01 -3.52 21.52
C MET A 119 0.87 -2.49 22.23
N TRP A 120 0.92 -1.25 21.73
CA TRP A 120 1.73 -0.17 22.28
C TRP A 120 1.21 0.28 23.66
N PHE A 121 -0.10 0.53 23.78
CA PHE A 121 -0.71 1.02 25.01
C PHE A 121 -1.23 -0.11 25.90
N THR A 122 -0.29 -0.90 26.45
CA THR A 122 -0.60 -2.14 27.18
C THR A 122 -1.49 -1.99 28.41
N ARG A 123 -1.55 -0.80 29.01
CA ARG A 123 -2.38 -0.53 30.20
C ARG A 123 -3.84 -0.23 29.87
N LEU A 124 -4.16 0.06 28.61
CA LEU A 124 -5.51 0.44 28.19
C LEU A 124 -6.39 -0.76 27.81
N THR A 125 -5.80 -1.97 27.71
CA THR A 125 -6.48 -3.12 27.10
C THR A 125 -6.20 -4.44 27.85
N PRO A 126 -7.21 -5.33 27.98
CA PRO A 126 -7.02 -6.66 28.56
C PRO A 126 -6.00 -7.50 27.78
N LEU A 127 -5.36 -8.47 28.46
CA LEU A 127 -4.38 -9.37 27.84
C LEU A 127 -4.94 -10.08 26.60
N MET A 128 -6.18 -10.55 26.66
CA MET A 128 -6.83 -11.24 25.54
C MET A 128 -6.84 -10.38 24.26
N TRP A 129 -7.13 -9.09 24.38
CA TRP A 129 -7.18 -8.17 23.24
C TRP A 129 -5.79 -7.95 22.65
N ARG A 130 -4.77 -7.83 23.52
CA ARG A 130 -3.38 -7.67 23.08
C ARG A 130 -2.86 -8.91 22.36
N SER A 131 -3.15 -10.10 22.88
CA SER A 131 -2.76 -11.35 22.22
C SER A 131 -3.43 -11.51 20.86
N SER A 132 -4.73 -11.18 20.75
CA SER A 132 -5.42 -11.16 19.46
C SER A 132 -4.87 -10.10 18.52
N ALA A 133 -4.52 -8.91 19.03
CA ALA A 133 -3.91 -7.85 18.25
C ALA A 133 -2.55 -8.27 17.69
N THR A 134 -1.67 -8.86 18.49
CA THR A 134 -0.38 -9.40 18.03
C THR A 134 -0.59 -10.42 16.92
N PHE A 135 -1.47 -11.40 17.12
CA PHE A 135 -1.76 -12.41 16.10
C PHE A 135 -2.20 -11.79 14.76
N VAL A 136 -3.17 -10.87 14.80
CA VAL A 136 -3.66 -10.20 13.59
C VAL A 136 -2.59 -9.31 12.96
N HIS A 137 -1.83 -8.57 13.77
CA HIS A 137 -0.78 -7.67 13.31
C HIS A 137 0.31 -8.44 12.57
N ASP A 138 0.75 -9.58 13.09
CA ASP A 138 1.85 -10.36 12.54
C ASP A 138 1.50 -10.98 11.18
N TRP A 139 0.33 -11.64 11.10
CA TRP A 139 -0.14 -12.24 9.86
C TRP A 139 -0.44 -11.21 8.79
N LEU A 140 -0.99 -10.06 9.19
CA LEU A 140 -1.24 -8.97 8.28
C LEU A 140 0.08 -8.31 7.84
N ALA A 141 1.05 -8.12 8.73
CA ALA A 141 2.38 -7.60 8.39
C ALA A 141 3.08 -8.46 7.35
N LEU A 142 3.04 -9.79 7.51
CA LEU A 142 3.59 -10.74 6.53
C LEU A 142 2.90 -10.58 5.17
N THR A 143 1.57 -10.52 5.17
CA THR A 143 0.78 -10.36 3.94
C THR A 143 1.08 -9.02 3.27
N VAL A 144 1.19 -7.94 4.03
CA VAL A 144 1.60 -6.60 3.55
C VAL A 144 2.99 -6.67 2.92
N GLY A 145 3.95 -7.33 3.56
CA GLY A 145 5.30 -7.52 3.00
C GLY A 145 5.28 -8.19 1.62
N VAL A 146 4.53 -9.30 1.49
CA VAL A 146 4.41 -10.04 0.21
C VAL A 146 3.72 -9.20 -0.87
N VAL A 147 2.57 -8.59 -0.55
CA VAL A 147 1.79 -7.81 -1.52
C VAL A 147 2.54 -6.54 -1.93
N LEU A 148 3.24 -5.89 -1.00
CA LEU A 148 4.09 -4.73 -1.28
C LEU A 148 5.27 -5.10 -2.19
N ALA A 149 5.93 -6.24 -1.95
CA ALA A 149 7.00 -6.73 -2.83
C ALA A 149 6.49 -6.95 -4.26
N GLY A 150 5.30 -7.57 -4.42
CA GLY A 150 4.65 -7.71 -5.72
C GLY A 150 4.33 -6.36 -6.38
N HIS A 151 3.82 -5.40 -5.62
CA HIS A 151 3.54 -4.05 -6.10
C HIS A 151 4.81 -3.32 -6.59
N ILE A 152 5.90 -3.40 -5.81
CA ILE A 152 7.20 -2.83 -6.21
C ILE A 152 7.72 -3.53 -7.46
N GLY A 153 7.64 -4.86 -7.54
CA GLY A 153 8.05 -5.64 -8.71
C GLY A 153 7.31 -5.20 -9.98
N MET A 154 5.99 -5.00 -9.90
CA MET A 154 5.20 -4.46 -11.02
C MET A 154 5.63 -3.05 -11.40
N ALA A 155 5.87 -2.17 -10.43
CA ALA A 155 6.31 -0.79 -10.70
C ALA A 155 7.71 -0.74 -11.34
N LEU A 156 8.62 -1.65 -10.96
CA LEU A 156 9.95 -1.73 -11.56
C LEU A 156 9.90 -2.11 -13.05
N GLY A 157 8.91 -2.91 -13.44
CA GLY A 157 8.67 -3.32 -14.83
C GLY A 157 8.13 -2.20 -15.75
N ASP A 158 7.72 -1.05 -15.22
CA ASP A 158 7.21 0.08 -15.99
C ASP A 158 7.98 1.39 -15.68
N PRO A 159 9.03 1.71 -16.46
CA PRO A 159 9.82 2.93 -16.28
C PRO A 159 9.00 4.23 -16.42
N GLU A 160 8.00 4.25 -17.29
CA GLU A 160 7.19 5.44 -17.55
C GLU A 160 6.20 5.69 -16.41
N ALA A 161 5.61 4.63 -15.84
CA ALA A 161 4.83 4.74 -14.60
C ALA A 161 5.69 5.29 -13.44
N ARG A 162 6.94 4.82 -13.30
CA ARG A 162 7.88 5.36 -12.28
C ARG A 162 8.27 6.80 -12.54
N ARG A 163 8.41 7.21 -13.81
CA ARG A 163 8.60 8.62 -14.18
C ARG A 163 7.39 9.44 -13.75
N GLY A 164 6.19 9.01 -14.10
CA GLY A 164 4.93 9.65 -13.70
C GLY A 164 4.78 9.82 -12.18
N LEU A 165 5.23 8.84 -11.39
CA LEU A 165 5.25 8.96 -9.92
C LEU A 165 6.21 10.05 -9.39
N ARG A 166 7.26 10.40 -10.14
CA ARG A 166 8.25 11.42 -9.76
C ARG A 166 7.90 12.79 -10.32
N THR A 167 7.44 12.86 -11.56
CA THR A 167 7.22 14.12 -12.30
C THR A 167 5.75 14.55 -12.32
N GLY A 168 4.82 13.62 -12.10
CA GLY A 168 3.38 13.86 -12.26
C GLY A 168 2.87 13.73 -13.70
N GLU A 169 3.75 13.40 -14.64
CA GLU A 169 3.46 13.38 -16.08
C GLU A 169 3.87 12.06 -16.73
N VAL A 170 3.06 11.61 -17.69
CA VAL A 170 3.31 10.42 -18.52
C VAL A 170 3.09 10.79 -19.98
N SER A 171 3.75 10.09 -20.89
CA SER A 171 3.55 10.28 -22.33
C SER A 171 2.12 9.93 -22.74
N ARG A 172 1.61 10.66 -23.74
CA ARG A 172 0.29 10.40 -24.30
C ARG A 172 0.16 8.97 -24.84
N GLU A 173 1.21 8.48 -25.50
CA GLU A 173 1.26 7.12 -26.04
C GLU A 173 1.14 6.07 -24.93
N TRP A 174 1.83 6.26 -23.79
CA TRP A 174 1.71 5.36 -22.65
C TRP A 174 0.31 5.42 -22.05
N ALA A 175 -0.27 6.62 -21.92
CA ALA A 175 -1.62 6.80 -21.40
C ALA A 175 -2.67 6.09 -22.26
N GLU A 176 -2.62 6.25 -23.58
CA GLU A 176 -3.56 5.60 -24.51
C GLU A 176 -3.43 4.08 -24.52
N ARG A 177 -2.20 3.58 -24.34
CA ARG A 177 -1.90 2.15 -24.38
C ARG A 177 -2.22 1.41 -23.08
N GLU A 178 -1.86 1.98 -21.93
CA GLU A 178 -2.03 1.34 -20.62
C GLU A 178 -3.37 1.71 -19.97
N HIS A 179 -3.93 2.87 -20.33
CA HIS A 179 -5.15 3.44 -19.76
C HIS A 179 -6.12 3.94 -20.85
N PRO A 180 -6.59 3.07 -21.77
CA PRO A 180 -7.36 3.48 -22.96
C PRO A 180 -8.70 4.15 -22.65
N LEU A 181 -9.24 3.98 -21.44
CA LEU A 181 -10.48 4.64 -21.00
C LEU A 181 -10.21 5.92 -20.20
N TRP A 182 -8.95 6.29 -19.99
CA TRP A 182 -8.60 7.54 -19.31
C TRP A 182 -8.82 8.72 -20.24
N ARG A 183 -9.74 9.60 -19.86
CA ARG A 183 -9.94 10.91 -20.49
C ARG A 183 -9.22 11.97 -19.63
N PRO A 184 -8.20 12.66 -20.17
CA PRO A 184 -7.44 13.70 -19.47
C PRO A 184 -8.32 14.81 -18.89
#